data_AF-A0A2V5PIZ8-F1
#
_entry.id   AF-A0A2V5PIZ8-F1
#
_cell.length_a   1.000
_cell.length_b   1.000
_cell.length_c   1.000
_cell.angle_alpha   90.00
_cell.angle_beta   90.00
_cell.angle_gamma   90.00
#
_symmetry.space_group_name_H-M   'P 1'
#
loop_
_entity.id
_entity.type
_entity.pdbx_description
1 polymer ?
#
loop_
_entity_poly.entity_id
_entity_poly.type
_entity_poly.pdbx_seq_one_letter_code
_entity_poly.pdbx_strand_id
1 'polypeptide(L)'
;MIFSNGVASQTITIPVLEDTLVEGDEYFTVGLLVTNSGQAGSAQILSPSNAVVTIIDNDAGLRFSAPAYTISEAGVFATITVLRTNVTTNTVTVDFATTNGTAIAGVHYFPVSGTLIFTNGVTAQSFTIQVIDETIIEGDHTVL
;
A
#
# COMPACT_ATOMS: atom_id res chain seq x y z
N MET A 1 -9.63 19.64 30.26
CA MET A 1 -10.28 20.83 29.66
C MET A 1 -11.05 21.58 30.75
N ILE A 2 -11.05 22.91 30.74
CA ILE A 2 -11.75 23.74 31.75
C ILE A 2 -12.81 24.57 31.03
N PHE A 3 -14.09 24.40 31.34
CA PHE A 3 -15.16 25.23 30.77
C PHE A 3 -15.40 26.44 31.67
N SER A 4 -15.04 27.62 31.19
CA SER A 4 -15.37 28.88 31.87
C SER A 4 -16.86 29.20 31.72
N ASN A 5 -17.38 30.08 32.58
CA ASN A 5 -18.78 30.48 32.53
C ASN A 5 -19.17 31.01 31.14
N GLY A 6 -20.29 30.52 30.59
CA GLY A 6 -20.79 30.89 29.27
C GLY A 6 -20.10 30.19 28.09
N VAL A 7 -19.08 29.36 28.31
CA VAL A 7 -18.43 28.58 27.25
C VAL A 7 -19.10 27.21 27.13
N ALA A 8 -19.77 26.98 26.00
CA ALA A 8 -20.50 25.72 25.74
C ALA A 8 -19.68 24.66 24.99
N SER A 9 -18.56 25.05 24.36
CA SER A 9 -17.76 24.16 23.51
C SER A 9 -16.27 24.38 23.71
N GLN A 10 -15.51 23.30 23.68
CA GLN A 10 -14.06 23.32 23.56
C GLN A 10 -13.61 22.22 22.61
N THR A 11 -12.49 22.46 21.94
CA THR A 11 -11.87 21.53 21.01
C THR A 11 -10.59 20.98 21.60
N ILE A 12 -10.30 19.71 21.27
CA ILE A 12 -8.99 19.11 21.45
C ILE A 12 -8.44 18.78 20.08
N THR A 13 -7.13 18.92 19.90
CA THR A 13 -6.44 18.53 18.68
C THR A 13 -5.52 17.37 19.02
N ILE A 14 -5.68 16.26 18.30
CA ILE A 14 -4.84 15.07 18.42
C ILE A 14 -4.05 14.99 17.12
N PRO A 15 -2.72 15.17 17.14
CA PRO A 15 -1.91 14.98 15.95
C PRO A 15 -1.90 13.51 15.55
N VAL A 16 -2.01 13.25 14.25
CA VAL A 16 -1.79 11.93 13.64
C VAL A 16 -0.39 11.93 13.05
N LEU A 17 0.34 10.83 13.19
CA LEU A 17 1.65 10.64 12.59
C LEU A 17 1.47 10.05 11.19
N GLU A 18 2.10 10.68 10.21
CA GLU A 18 2.13 10.21 8.83
C GLU A 18 3.42 9.44 8.58
N ASP A 19 3.34 8.32 7.86
CA ASP A 19 4.51 7.67 7.29
C ASP A 19 4.31 7.28 5.82
N THR A 20 4.89 6.17 5.37
CA THR A 20 4.84 5.71 3.97
C THR A 20 4.53 4.22 3.86
N LEU A 21 4.09 3.58 4.96
CA LEU A 21 3.82 2.16 5.03
C LEU A 21 2.33 1.90 4.83
N VAL A 22 2.02 0.91 3.99
CA VAL A 22 0.64 0.45 3.81
C VAL A 22 0.28 -0.46 4.98
N GLU A 23 -0.53 0.05 5.91
CA GLU A 23 -0.96 -0.62 7.13
C GLU A 23 -2.48 -0.90 7.13
N GLY A 24 -3.23 -0.22 6.26
CA GLY A 24 -4.69 -0.21 6.25
C GLY A 24 -5.28 0.71 7.32
N ASP A 25 -6.61 0.85 7.33
CA ASP A 25 -7.29 1.73 8.28
C ASP A 25 -7.09 1.26 9.73
N GLU A 26 -6.64 2.18 10.58
CA GLU A 26 -6.45 1.96 12.00
C GLU A 26 -7.44 2.78 12.83
N TYR A 27 -7.58 2.47 14.12
CA TYR A 27 -8.46 3.25 14.99
C TYR A 27 -7.96 3.35 16.42
N PHE A 28 -8.34 4.45 17.07
CA PHE A 28 -8.21 4.61 18.51
C PHE A 28 -9.50 5.18 19.10
N THR A 29 -9.61 5.12 20.42
CA THR A 29 -10.78 5.64 21.14
C THR A 29 -10.41 6.83 22.02
N VAL A 30 -11.33 7.79 22.11
CA VAL A 30 -11.22 8.94 23.01
C VAL A 30 -12.37 8.84 24.01
N GLY A 31 -12.04 8.63 25.29
CA GLY A 31 -13.02 8.59 26.37
C GLY A 31 -13.05 9.90 27.17
N LEU A 32 -14.25 10.31 27.58
CA LEU A 32 -14.40 11.43 28.52
C LEU A 32 -14.18 10.94 29.96
N LEU A 33 -13.45 11.74 30.75
CA LEU A 33 -13.26 11.55 32.18
C LEU A 33 -13.44 12.88 32.93
N VAL A 34 -14.19 12.84 34.03
CA VAL A 34 -14.37 13.97 34.95
C VAL A 34 -13.46 13.77 36.15
N THR A 35 -12.45 14.64 36.30
CA THR A 35 -11.42 14.50 37.36
C THR A 35 -11.81 15.18 38.68
N ASN A 36 -12.86 16.00 38.70
CA ASN A 36 -13.39 16.65 39.90
C ASN A 36 -14.71 16.01 40.37
N SER A 37 -14.89 14.71 40.13
CA SER A 37 -16.09 13.96 40.51
C SER A 37 -16.39 14.10 42.00
N GLY A 38 -17.66 14.35 42.35
CA GLY A 38 -18.11 14.44 43.75
C GLY A 38 -17.94 15.82 44.39
N GLN A 39 -17.45 16.82 43.65
CA GLN A 39 -17.40 18.21 44.08
C GLN A 39 -18.67 18.96 43.62
N ALA A 40 -19.10 19.98 44.37
CA ALA A 40 -20.22 20.82 43.96
C ALA A 40 -19.91 21.47 42.60
N GLY A 41 -20.80 21.27 41.62
CA GLY A 41 -20.61 21.73 40.24
C GLY A 41 -19.85 20.76 39.32
N SER A 42 -19.55 19.53 39.75
CA SER A 42 -18.98 18.51 38.87
C SER A 42 -19.95 18.14 37.74
N ALA A 43 -19.45 18.03 36.51
CA ALA A 43 -20.25 17.63 35.36
C ALA A 43 -20.59 16.13 35.39
N GLN A 44 -21.76 15.77 34.86
CA GLN A 44 -22.09 14.39 34.53
C GLN A 44 -21.70 14.10 33.08
N ILE A 45 -21.08 12.95 32.84
CA ILE A 45 -20.82 12.46 31.48
C ILE A 45 -22.09 11.77 30.96
N LEU A 46 -22.54 12.18 29.77
CA LEU A 46 -23.69 11.59 29.07
C LEU A 46 -23.20 10.72 27.91
N SER A 47 -24.12 9.93 27.35
CA SER A 47 -23.85 9.16 26.13
C SER A 47 -24.00 10.03 24.87
N PRO A 48 -23.11 9.88 23.87
CA PRO A 48 -21.92 9.02 23.86
C PRO A 48 -20.76 9.61 24.70
N SER A 49 -20.15 8.77 25.55
CA SER A 49 -19.00 9.15 26.39
C SER A 49 -17.65 8.77 25.79
N ASN A 50 -17.67 8.03 24.69
CA ASN A 50 -16.50 7.63 23.92
C ASN A 50 -16.73 7.99 22.46
N ALA A 51 -15.66 8.37 21.77
CA ALA A 51 -15.61 8.52 20.32
C ALA A 51 -14.58 7.54 19.76
N VAL A 52 -14.91 6.94 18.61
CA VAL A 52 -13.93 6.20 17.79
C VAL A 52 -13.38 7.18 16.76
N VAL A 53 -12.05 7.23 16.65
CA VAL A 53 -11.35 7.96 15.61
C VAL A 53 -10.69 6.93 14.71
N THR A 54 -11.02 6.96 13.43
CA THR A 54 -10.40 6.12 12.40
C THR A 54 -9.34 6.95 11.68
N ILE A 55 -8.14 6.39 11.57
CA ILE A 55 -7.05 6.88 10.74
C ILE A 55 -7.15 6.13 9.43
N ILE A 56 -7.40 6.86 8.34
CA ILE A 56 -7.50 6.28 7.00
C ILE A 56 -6.10 6.24 6.41
N ASP A 57 -5.61 5.04 6.09
CA ASP A 57 -4.32 4.86 5.45
C ASP A 57 -4.37 5.46 4.03
N ASN A 58 -3.43 6.35 3.74
CA ASN A 58 -3.36 7.08 2.49
C ASN A 58 -2.18 6.64 1.59
N ASP A 59 -1.51 5.55 1.94
CA ASP A 59 -0.37 5.02 1.20
C ASP A 59 -0.76 4.01 0.13
N ALA A 60 0.02 3.98 -0.96
CA ALA A 60 -0.21 3.08 -2.09
C ALA A 60 0.71 1.86 -2.01
N GLY A 61 0.12 0.67 -2.13
CA GLY A 61 0.87 -0.58 -2.20
C GLY A 61 1.09 -1.03 -3.64
N LEU A 62 2.25 -1.62 -3.92
CA LEU A 62 2.55 -2.25 -5.21
C LEU A 62 2.98 -3.70 -5.00
N ARG A 63 2.48 -4.61 -5.84
CA ARG A 63 2.82 -6.03 -5.80
C ARG A 63 2.71 -6.67 -7.17
N PHE A 64 3.45 -7.74 -7.41
CA PHE A 64 3.20 -8.59 -8.58
C PHE A 64 1.82 -9.27 -8.47
N SER A 65 1.17 -9.50 -9.61
CA SER A 65 -0.12 -10.22 -9.65
C SER A 65 0.00 -11.68 -9.23
N ALA A 66 1.18 -12.28 -9.40
CA ALA A 66 1.51 -13.64 -9.00
C ALA A 66 2.92 -13.71 -8.39
N PRO A 67 3.20 -14.69 -7.52
CA PRO A 67 4.54 -14.90 -6.95
C PRO A 67 5.53 -15.51 -7.94
N ALA A 68 5.05 -16.10 -9.03
CA ALA A 68 5.85 -16.66 -10.11
C ALA A 68 5.06 -16.62 -11.42
N TYR A 69 5.77 -16.56 -12.54
CA TYR A 69 5.22 -16.58 -13.88
C TYR A 69 5.93 -17.68 -14.68
N THR A 70 5.16 -18.53 -15.34
CA THR A 70 5.69 -19.63 -16.16
C THR A 70 5.23 -19.43 -17.59
N ILE A 71 6.17 -19.53 -18.52
CA ILE A 71 5.93 -19.46 -19.95
C ILE A 71 6.73 -20.56 -20.63
N SER A 72 6.22 -21.08 -21.74
CA SER A 72 7.03 -21.93 -22.62
C SER A 72 8.02 -21.05 -23.39
N GLU A 73 9.20 -21.55 -23.70
CA GLU A 73 10.13 -20.87 -24.62
C GLU A 73 9.50 -20.57 -25.99
N ALA A 74 8.56 -21.40 -26.45
CA ALA A 74 7.74 -21.14 -27.64
C ALA A 74 6.72 -19.98 -27.45
N GLY A 75 6.52 -19.52 -26.22
CA GLY A 75 5.56 -18.48 -25.84
C GLY A 75 5.99 -17.05 -26.19
N VAL A 76 7.23 -16.87 -26.68
CA VAL A 76 7.86 -15.61 -27.15
C VAL A 76 7.94 -14.49 -26.10
N PHE A 77 6.88 -14.19 -25.34
CA PHE A 77 6.84 -13.13 -24.33
C PHE A 77 6.19 -13.59 -23.02
N ALA A 78 6.90 -13.44 -21.91
CA ALA A 78 6.31 -13.49 -20.57
C ALA A 78 5.70 -12.12 -20.25
N THR A 79 4.41 -12.06 -19.88
CA THR A 79 3.75 -10.84 -19.41
C THR A 79 3.76 -10.81 -17.89
N ILE A 80 4.39 -9.79 -17.32
CA ILE A 80 4.48 -9.57 -15.88
C ILE A 80 3.58 -8.40 -15.51
N THR A 81 2.67 -8.61 -14.57
CA THR A 81 1.70 -7.59 -14.14
C THR A 81 2.01 -7.14 -12.71
N VAL A 82 2.09 -5.84 -12.51
CA VAL A 82 2.16 -5.18 -11.21
C VAL A 82 0.80 -4.57 -10.91
N LEU A 83 0.27 -4.92 -9.74
CA LEU A 83 -0.97 -4.42 -9.20
C LEU A 83 -0.68 -3.34 -8.18
N ARG A 84 -1.53 -2.32 -8.19
CA ARG A 84 -1.59 -1.26 -7.18
C ARG A 84 -2.79 -1.48 -6.28
N THR A 85 -2.58 -1.36 -4.97
CA THR A 85 -3.58 -1.58 -3.93
C THR A 85 -3.65 -0.39 -2.97
N ASN A 86 -4.70 -0.36 -2.16
CA ASN A 86 -5.02 0.73 -1.24
C ASN A 86 -5.27 2.06 -1.99
N VAL A 87 -4.46 3.10 -1.80
CA VAL A 87 -4.70 4.39 -2.45
C VAL A 87 -4.43 4.36 -3.96
N THR A 88 -5.39 4.92 -4.72
CA THR A 88 -5.36 4.99 -6.19
C THR A 88 -5.48 6.43 -6.73
N THR A 89 -5.61 7.43 -5.87
CA THR A 89 -5.95 8.81 -6.28
C THR A 89 -4.75 9.69 -6.63
N ASN A 90 -3.54 9.32 -6.21
CA ASN A 90 -2.27 9.96 -6.56
C ASN A 90 -1.52 9.19 -7.67
N THR A 91 -0.48 9.80 -8.25
CA THR A 91 0.42 9.11 -9.19
C THR A 91 1.56 8.43 -8.43
N VAL A 92 1.85 7.17 -8.76
CA VAL A 92 2.95 6.38 -8.18
C VAL A 92 3.80 5.79 -9.29
N THR A 93 5.11 5.73 -9.09
CA THR A 93 6.06 5.14 -10.03
C THR A 93 6.84 4.01 -9.37
N VAL A 94 7.15 2.97 -10.13
CA VAL A 94 8.05 1.90 -9.70
C VAL A 94 8.99 1.50 -10.82
N ASP A 95 10.27 1.41 -10.49
CA ASP A 95 11.29 0.92 -11.40
C ASP A 95 11.35 -0.61 -11.33
N PHE A 96 11.62 -1.24 -12.47
CA PHE A 96 11.84 -2.67 -12.58
C PHE A 96 13.05 -2.95 -13.48
N ALA A 97 13.70 -4.08 -13.22
CA ALA A 97 14.73 -4.63 -14.08
C ALA A 97 14.76 -6.15 -13.91
N THR A 98 14.98 -6.87 -15.01
CA THR A 98 15.27 -8.31 -14.96
C THR A 98 16.70 -8.57 -14.53
N THR A 99 16.89 -9.63 -13.76
CA THR A 99 18.17 -10.15 -13.32
C THR A 99 18.23 -11.66 -13.56
N ASN A 100 19.45 -12.19 -13.73
CA ASN A 100 19.63 -13.61 -13.97
C ASN A 100 19.27 -14.43 -12.72
N GLY A 101 18.46 -15.45 -12.89
CA GLY A 101 18.37 -16.59 -11.98
C GLY A 101 19.23 -17.73 -12.53
N THR A 102 18.60 -18.87 -12.88
CA THR A 102 19.25 -19.90 -13.69
C THR A 102 19.21 -19.60 -15.19
N ALA A 103 18.35 -18.68 -15.63
CA ALA A 103 18.36 -18.14 -16.98
C ALA A 103 19.42 -17.03 -17.12
N ILE A 104 20.12 -17.03 -18.25
CA ILE A 104 21.16 -16.06 -18.60
C ILE A 104 20.63 -15.08 -19.67
N ALA A 105 20.69 -13.78 -19.38
CA ALA A 105 20.37 -12.71 -20.33
C ALA A 105 21.20 -12.79 -21.62
N GLY A 106 20.55 -12.61 -22.77
CA GLY A 106 21.15 -12.74 -24.09
C GLY A 106 21.30 -14.19 -24.59
N VAL A 107 21.06 -15.17 -23.73
CA VAL A 107 21.01 -16.60 -24.10
C VAL A 107 19.58 -17.10 -24.07
N HIS A 108 18.89 -16.96 -22.93
CA HIS A 108 17.54 -17.51 -22.72
C HIS A 108 16.45 -16.42 -22.75
N TYR A 109 16.82 -15.15 -22.52
CA TYR A 109 15.87 -14.03 -22.55
C TYR A 109 16.57 -12.70 -22.88
N PHE A 110 15.81 -11.72 -23.37
CA PHE A 110 16.32 -10.35 -23.54
C PHE A 110 16.11 -9.55 -22.24
N PRO A 111 17.17 -8.92 -21.69
CA PRO A 111 17.03 -8.15 -20.46
C PRO A 111 16.15 -6.92 -20.70
N VAL A 112 15.27 -6.63 -19.74
CA VAL A 112 14.38 -5.47 -19.78
C VAL A 112 14.44 -4.72 -18.45
N SER A 113 14.40 -3.40 -18.54
CA SER A 113 14.23 -2.51 -17.41
C SER A 113 13.39 -1.30 -17.81
N GLY A 114 12.81 -0.64 -16.84
CA GLY A 114 11.99 0.55 -17.07
C GLY A 114 11.27 1.02 -15.83
N THR A 115 10.35 1.96 -16.03
CA THR A 115 9.51 2.53 -14.97
C THR A 115 8.05 2.31 -15.34
N LEU A 116 7.28 1.71 -14.43
CA LEU A 116 5.82 1.69 -14.52
C LEU A 116 5.26 2.92 -13.83
N ILE A 117 4.34 3.61 -14.52
CA ILE A 117 3.67 4.81 -13.99
C ILE A 117 2.20 4.49 -13.78
N PHE A 118 1.76 4.51 -12.52
CA PHE A 118 0.37 4.37 -12.14
C PHE A 118 -0.23 5.75 -11.92
N THR A 119 -0.87 6.30 -12.94
CA THR A 119 -1.63 7.56 -12.82
C THR A 119 -2.88 7.37 -11.96
N ASN A 120 -3.58 8.46 -11.63
CA ASN A 120 -4.83 8.41 -10.87
C ASN A 120 -5.82 7.39 -11.46
N GLY A 121 -6.30 6.48 -10.61
CA GLY A 121 -7.25 5.42 -10.94
C GLY A 121 -6.64 4.18 -11.59
N VAL A 122 -5.37 4.18 -11.97
CA VAL A 122 -4.71 3.01 -12.58
C VAL A 122 -4.32 2.02 -11.48
N THR A 123 -4.87 0.80 -11.56
CA THR A 123 -4.66 -0.26 -10.57
C THR A 123 -3.80 -1.43 -11.06
N ALA A 124 -3.49 -1.46 -12.36
CA ALA A 124 -2.64 -2.49 -12.95
C ALA A 124 -1.79 -1.89 -14.09
N GLN A 125 -0.53 -2.31 -14.15
CA GLN A 125 0.38 -2.06 -15.27
C GLN A 125 1.16 -3.35 -15.56
N SER A 126 1.57 -3.53 -16.80
CA SER A 126 2.31 -4.72 -17.21
C SER A 126 3.53 -4.36 -18.05
N PHE A 127 4.54 -5.22 -18.02
CA PHE A 127 5.66 -5.22 -18.94
C PHE A 127 5.87 -6.63 -19.50
N THR A 128 6.56 -6.73 -20.63
CA THR A 128 6.85 -8.01 -21.26
C THR A 128 8.35 -8.30 -21.27
N ILE A 129 8.69 -9.57 -21.08
CA ILE A 129 10.05 -10.09 -21.21
C ILE A 129 10.04 -11.02 -22.41
N GLN A 130 10.87 -10.75 -23.41
CA GLN A 130 11.01 -11.64 -24.55
C GLN A 130 11.91 -12.82 -24.17
N VAL A 131 11.41 -14.04 -24.39
CA VAL A 131 12.14 -15.29 -24.21
C VAL A 131 12.79 -15.67 -25.54
N ILE A 132 13.99 -16.25 -25.47
CA ILE A 132 14.73 -16.74 -26.63
C ILE A 132 14.43 -18.24 -26.74
N ASP A 133 13.79 -18.64 -27.84
CA ASP A 133 13.57 -20.04 -28.18
C ASP A 133 14.87 -20.62 -28.75
N GLU A 134 15.39 -21.64 -28.10
CA GLU A 134 16.64 -22.29 -28.50
C GLU A 134 16.44 -23.75 -28.91
N THR A 135 17.38 -24.27 -29.69
CA THR A 135 17.29 -25.64 -30.21
C THR A 135 17.85 -26.70 -29.24
N ILE A 136 18.40 -26.26 -28.10
CA ILE A 136 18.99 -27.13 -27.10
C ILE A 136 17.90 -27.45 -26.08
N ILE A 137 17.69 -28.74 -25.82
CA ILE A 137 16.78 -29.15 -24.74
C ILE A 137 17.51 -28.94 -23.43
N GLU A 138 17.10 -27.92 -22.69
CA GLU A 138 17.52 -27.65 -21.34
C GLU A 138 16.37 -27.91 -20.34
N GLY A 139 16.64 -27.77 -19.05
CA GLY A 139 15.61 -27.86 -18.02
C GLY A 139 14.85 -26.54 -17.86
N ASP A 140 14.03 -26.42 -16.81
CA ASP A 140 13.38 -25.14 -16.51
C ASP A 140 14.41 -24.11 -16.01
N HIS A 141 14.32 -22.88 -16.54
CA HIS A 141 15.17 -21.75 -16.14
C HIS A 141 14.36 -20.61 -15.49
N THR A 142 15.01 -19.83 -14.61
CA THR A 142 14.38 -18.73 -13.86
C THR A 142 15.03 -17.38 -14.13
N VAL A 143 14.19 -16.34 -14.22
CA VAL A 143 14.55 -14.91 -14.26
C VAL A 143 14.02 -14.26 -12.97
N LEU A 144 14.77 -13.32 -12.39
CA LEU A 144 14.44 -12.61 -11.15
C LEU A 144 14.15 -11.12 -11.37
#